data_AF-A0A167FAW6-F1
#
_entry.id   AF-A0A167FAW6-F1
#
_cell.length_a   1.000
_cell.length_b   1.000
_cell.length_c   1.000
_cell.angle_alpha   90.00
_cell.angle_beta   90.00
_cell.angle_gamma   90.00
#
_symmetry.space_group_name_H-M   'P 1'
#
loop_
_entity.id
_entity.type
_entity.pdbx_description
1 polymer ?
#
loop_
_entity_poly.entity_id
_entity_poly.type
_entity_poly.pdbx_seq_one_letter_code
_entity_poly.pdbx_strand_id
1 'polypeptide(L)'
;MSTSLIADYIAGKVRRRNPDLSTVELNELYLHESQFVDTSDFVESRSLENLPKFLNQYFEPVLSASVKEKLVVVLSLSALRVCDVTRGLKAVKGGAIKLIKKNSTKYDETALKMKK
;
A
#
# COMPACT_ATOMS: atom_id res chain seq x y z
N MET A 1 17.68 -10.40 3.05
CA MET A 1 17.83 -9.77 1.72
C MET A 1 18.08 -8.29 1.97
N SER A 2 19.16 -7.69 1.45
CA SER A 2 19.43 -6.28 1.73
C SER A 2 18.42 -5.37 1.03
N THR A 3 18.09 -4.23 1.63
CA THR A 3 17.21 -3.20 1.04
C THR A 3 17.73 -2.70 -0.30
N SER A 4 19.06 -2.56 -0.44
CA SER A 4 19.75 -2.22 -1.68
C SER A 4 19.43 -3.18 -2.83
N LEU A 5 19.45 -4.49 -2.57
CA LEU A 5 19.18 -5.50 -3.59
C LEU A 5 17.72 -5.46 -4.07
N ILE A 6 16.80 -5.13 -3.17
CA ILE A 6 15.38 -4.98 -3.50
C ILE A 6 15.16 -3.74 -4.36
N ALA A 7 15.79 -2.62 -3.99
CA ALA A 7 15.74 -1.37 -4.76
C ALA A 7 16.26 -1.58 -6.19
N ASP A 8 17.44 -2.20 -6.35
CA ASP A 8 18.04 -2.51 -7.64
C ASP A 8 17.15 -3.42 -8.50
N TYR A 9 16.58 -4.47 -7.89
CA TYR A 9 15.69 -5.39 -8.58
C TYR A 9 14.44 -4.67 -9.12
N ILE A 10 13.83 -3.79 -8.33
CA ILE A 10 12.65 -3.02 -8.73
C ILE A 10 13.01 -1.99 -9.80
N ALA A 11 14.13 -1.28 -9.66
CA ALA A 11 14.64 -0.35 -10.66
C ALA A 11 14.84 -1.04 -12.03
N GLY A 12 15.35 -2.27 -12.02
CA GLY A 12 15.47 -3.10 -13.22
C GLY A 12 14.11 -3.41 -13.88
N LYS A 13 13.04 -3.62 -13.10
CA LYS A 13 11.68 -3.81 -13.62
C LYS A 13 11.09 -2.53 -14.19
N VAL A 14 11.28 -1.40 -13.50
CA VAL A 14 10.83 -0.08 -13.96
C VAL A 14 11.48 0.26 -15.30
N ARG A 15 12.80 0.07 -15.44
CA ARG A 15 13.50 0.30 -16.70
C ARG A 15 13.00 -0.57 -17.84
N ARG A 16 12.76 -1.86 -17.59
CA ARG A 16 12.22 -2.79 -18.61
C ARG A 16 10.82 -2.40 -19.09
N ARG A 17 10.01 -1.81 -18.22
CA ARG A 17 8.64 -1.39 -18.56
C ARG A 17 8.60 -0.05 -19.30
N ASN A 18 9.62 0.77 -19.15
CA ASN A 18 9.70 2.12 -19.69
C ASN A 18 10.99 2.30 -20.52
N PRO A 19 11.10 1.66 -21.70
CA PRO A 19 12.32 1.69 -22.51
C PRO A 19 12.63 3.07 -23.10
N ASP A 20 11.60 3.90 -23.28
CA ASP A 20 11.70 5.19 -23.95
C ASP A 20 11.99 6.36 -23.00
N LEU A 21 12.01 6.11 -21.68
CA LEU A 21 12.29 7.15 -20.69
C LEU A 21 13.78 7.42 -20.57
N SER A 22 14.11 8.70 -20.40
CA SER A 22 15.47 9.14 -20.11
C SER A 22 15.92 8.70 -18.72
N THR A 23 17.22 8.75 -18.46
CA THR A 23 17.79 8.44 -17.14
C THR A 23 17.25 9.35 -16.05
N VAL A 24 16.95 10.61 -16.37
CA VAL A 24 16.41 11.58 -15.40
C VAL A 24 14.99 11.19 -15.00
N GLU A 25 14.12 10.90 -15.97
CA GLU A 25 12.74 10.46 -15.72
C GLU A 25 12.68 9.11 -14.99
N LEU A 26 13.59 8.19 -15.31
CA LEU A 26 13.67 6.90 -14.61
C LEU A 26 14.05 7.05 -13.15
N ASN A 27 14.94 7.98 -12.81
CA ASN A 27 15.34 8.23 -11.42
C ASN A 27 14.17 8.75 -10.57
N GLU A 28 13.23 9.48 -11.16
CA GLU A 28 12.01 9.92 -10.46
C GLU A 28 11.06 8.76 -10.13
N LEU A 29 11.15 7.65 -10.89
CA LEU A 29 10.33 6.45 -10.68
C LEU A 29 10.98 5.42 -9.77
N TYR A 30 12.27 5.55 -9.47
CA TYR A 30 12.99 4.60 -8.63
C TYR A 30 12.64 4.77 -7.15
N LEU A 31 12.50 3.63 -6.48
CA LEU A 31 12.28 3.59 -5.04
C LEU A 31 13.64 3.55 -4.34
N HIS A 32 13.86 4.49 -3.42
CA HIS A 32 15.09 4.56 -2.64
C HIS A 32 15.12 3.47 -1.55
N GLU A 33 16.32 3.04 -1.14
CA GLU A 33 16.49 1.99 -0.13
C GLU A 33 15.78 2.30 1.20
N SER A 34 15.73 3.57 1.59
CA SER A 34 15.05 4.04 2.80
C SER A 34 13.53 3.87 2.77
N GLN A 35 12.94 3.57 1.61
CA GLN A 35 11.51 3.31 1.46
C GLN A 35 11.16 1.84 1.69
N PHE A 36 12.17 0.97 1.84
CA PHE A 36 11.99 -0.43 2.19
C PHE A 36 12.23 -0.62 3.68
N VAL A 37 11.31 -1.33 4.33
CA VAL A 37 11.37 -1.63 5.76
C VAL A 37 11.52 -3.15 5.90
N ASP A 38 12.51 -3.58 6.68
CA ASP A 38 12.60 -4.98 7.07
C ASP A 38 11.47 -5.31 8.03
N THR A 39 10.72 -6.36 7.71
CA THR A 39 9.59 -6.83 8.53
C THR A 39 9.81 -8.27 9.00
N SER A 40 11.05 -8.75 8.94
CA SER A 40 11.40 -10.12 9.33
C SER A 40 11.25 -10.37 10.83
N ASP A 41 11.21 -9.31 11.63
CA ASP A 41 10.95 -9.31 13.07
C ASP A 41 9.47 -9.48 13.43
N PHE A 42 8.56 -9.56 12.45
CA PHE A 42 7.14 -9.81 12.71
C PHE A 42 6.94 -11.26 13.19
N VAL A 43 6.64 -11.41 14.48
CA VAL A 43 6.54 -12.73 15.13
C VAL A 43 5.24 -13.47 14.78
N GLU A 44 4.14 -12.76 14.61
CA GLU A 44 2.84 -13.38 14.39
C GLU A 44 2.66 -13.91 12.95
N SER A 45 1.70 -14.80 12.74
CA SER A 45 1.39 -15.30 11.40
C SER A 45 0.87 -14.16 10.51
N ARG A 46 1.33 -14.10 9.26
CA ARG A 46 0.90 -13.10 8.26
C ARG A 46 -0.49 -13.46 7.71
N SER A 47 -1.50 -13.36 8.57
CA SER A 47 -2.90 -13.68 8.30
C SER A 47 -3.77 -12.40 8.28
N LEU A 48 -5.03 -12.54 7.82
CA LEU A 48 -5.99 -11.43 7.86
C LEU A 48 -6.33 -11.00 9.30
N GLU A 49 -6.24 -11.91 10.27
CA GLU A 49 -6.52 -11.64 11.68
C GLU A 49 -5.43 -10.76 12.31
N ASN A 50 -4.18 -10.98 11.92
CA ASN A 50 -3.02 -10.26 12.45
C ASN A 50 -2.61 -9.06 11.59
N LEU A 51 -3.29 -8.82 10.47
CA LEU A 51 -3.04 -7.67 9.59
C LEU A 51 -3.08 -6.32 10.33
N PRO A 52 -4.03 -6.05 11.24
CA PRO A 52 -4.01 -4.81 12.02
C PRO A 52 -2.76 -4.64 12.86
N LYS A 53 -2.27 -5.73 13.47
CA LYS A 53 -1.06 -5.70 14.31
C LYS A 53 0.17 -5.43 13.47
N PHE A 54 0.28 -6.08 12.31
CA PHE A 54 1.33 -5.81 11.34
C PHE A 54 1.36 -4.34 10.92
N LEU A 55 0.20 -3.78 10.57
CA LEU A 55 0.11 -2.38 10.17
C LEU A 55 0.47 -1.42 11.31
N ASN A 56 -0.01 -1.70 12.53
CA ASN A 56 0.33 -0.87 13.68
C ASN A 56 1.82 -0.96 14.06
N GLN A 57 2.52 -2.06 13.78
CA GLN A 57 3.95 -2.18 14.07
C GLN A 57 4.81 -1.37 13.10
N TYR A 58 4.57 -1.49 11.79
CA TYR A 58 5.46 -0.91 10.77
C TYR A 58 4.97 0.42 10.21
N PHE A 59 3.68 0.70 10.32
CA PHE A 59 3.04 1.89 9.76
C PHE A 59 2.47 2.80 10.83
N GLU A 60 2.79 2.59 12.12
CA GLU A 60 2.36 3.46 13.23
C GLU A 60 2.56 4.94 12.90
N PRO A 61 3.76 5.42 12.51
CA PRO A 61 3.97 6.85 12.27
C PRO A 61 3.11 7.40 11.12
N VAL A 62 2.74 6.52 10.18
CA VAL A 62 1.88 6.87 9.04
C VAL A 62 0.41 6.88 9.48
N LEU A 63 -0.01 5.94 10.32
CA LEU A 63 -1.40 5.70 10.74
C LEU A 63 -1.83 6.49 11.99
N SER A 64 -0.90 6.86 12.86
CA SER A 64 -1.13 7.55 14.15
C SER A 64 -1.13 9.07 14.04
N ALA A 65 -0.51 9.61 12.98
CA ALA A 65 -0.62 11.01 12.65
C ALA A 65 -2.11 11.35 12.43
N SER A 66 -2.69 12.11 13.36
CA SER A 66 -4.08 12.61 13.43
C SER A 66 -4.52 13.48 12.24
N VAL A 67 -4.02 13.21 11.05
CA VAL A 67 -4.45 13.85 9.82
C VAL A 67 -5.66 13.06 9.34
N LYS A 68 -6.82 13.72 9.34
CA LYS A 68 -8.13 13.28 8.82
C LYS A 68 -8.13 12.76 7.36
N GLU A 69 -6.97 12.53 6.75
CA GLU A 69 -6.80 12.33 5.31
C GLU A 69 -6.08 11.03 4.93
N LYS A 70 -5.60 10.24 5.89
CA LYS A 70 -4.83 9.03 5.58
C LYS A 70 -5.72 7.79 5.54
N LEU A 71 -6.09 7.41 4.31
CA LEU A 71 -6.91 6.25 3.99
C LEU A 71 -6.03 5.08 3.56
N VAL A 72 -6.20 3.91 4.17
CA VAL A 72 -5.61 2.68 3.63
C VAL A 72 -6.39 2.27 2.39
N VAL A 73 -5.72 2.36 1.23
CA VAL A 73 -6.28 1.90 -0.05
C VAL A 73 -5.90 0.44 -0.25
N VAL A 74 -6.92 -0.42 -0.37
CA VAL A 74 -6.73 -1.85 -0.64
C VAL A 74 -6.94 -2.10 -2.13
N LEU A 75 -5.85 -2.36 -2.84
CA LEU A 75 -5.89 -2.79 -4.24
C LEU A 75 -5.63 -4.30 -4.32
N SER A 76 -6.49 -5.03 -5.01
CA SER A 76 -6.31 -6.48 -5.24
C SER A 76 -6.88 -6.88 -6.60
N LEU A 77 -6.49 -8.07 -7.09
CA LEU A 77 -6.89 -8.58 -8.40
C LEU A 77 -8.38 -8.93 -8.49
N SER A 78 -9.05 -9.18 -7.35
CA SER A 78 -10.48 -9.51 -7.33
C SER A 78 -11.24 -8.74 -6.25
N ALA A 79 -12.51 -8.45 -6.55
CA ALA A 79 -13.41 -7.74 -5.63
C ALA A 79 -13.60 -8.47 -4.29
N LEU A 80 -13.64 -9.82 -4.32
CA LEU A 80 -13.73 -10.65 -3.11
C LEU A 80 -12.53 -10.42 -2.19
N ARG A 81 -11.32 -10.40 -2.74
CA ARG A 81 -10.09 -10.17 -1.97
C ARG A 81 -10.03 -8.77 -1.39
N VAL A 82 -10.46 -7.74 -2.14
CA VAL A 82 -10.58 -6.37 -1.61
C VAL A 82 -11.52 -6.35 -0.40
N CYS A 83 -12.67 -7.01 -0.50
CA CYS A 83 -13.64 -7.10 0.59
C CYS A 83 -13.09 -7.81 1.83
N ASP A 84 -12.39 -8.93 1.66
CA ASP A 84 -11.83 -9.71 2.77
C ASP A 84 -10.70 -8.96 3.49
N VAL A 85 -9.77 -8.37 2.75
CA VAL A 85 -8.69 -7.56 3.33
C VAL A 85 -9.27 -6.34 4.04
N THR A 86 -10.23 -5.63 3.42
CA THR A 86 -10.89 -4.49 4.07
C THR A 86 -11.63 -4.89 5.35
N ARG A 87 -12.17 -6.12 5.43
CA ARG A 87 -12.80 -6.64 6.65
C ARG A 87 -11.78 -6.78 7.78
N GLY A 88 -10.56 -7.24 7.48
CA GLY A 88 -9.45 -7.32 8.44
C GLY A 88 -8.99 -5.94 8.94
N LEU A 89 -9.15 -4.89 8.13
CA LEU A 89 -8.71 -3.53 8.46
C LEU A 89 -9.69 -2.71 9.32
N LYS A 90 -10.82 -3.28 9.75
CA LYS A 90 -11.81 -2.57 10.58
C LYS A 90 -11.24 -2.05 11.91
N ALA A 91 -10.24 -2.74 12.46
CA ALA A 91 -9.60 -2.38 13.72
C ALA A 91 -8.51 -1.29 13.58
N VAL A 92 -8.17 -0.89 12.35
CA VAL A 92 -7.09 0.08 12.09
C VAL A 92 -7.64 1.51 12.12
N LYS A 93 -6.92 2.41 12.80
CA LYS A 93 -7.24 3.85 12.85
C LYS A 93 -7.16 4.46 11.43
N GLY A 94 -8.14 5.27 11.04
CA GLY A 94 -8.27 5.83 9.68
C GLY A 94 -9.12 4.98 8.73
N GLY A 95 -9.30 3.68 9.02
CA GLY A 95 -10.13 2.77 8.24
C GLY A 95 -9.63 2.54 6.79
N ALA A 96 -10.39 1.74 6.04
CA ALA A 96 -10.03 1.36 4.66
C ALA A 96 -11.17 1.62 3.68
N ILE A 97 -10.83 1.97 2.43
CA ILE A 97 -11.79 2.14 1.32
C ILE A 97 -11.59 1.02 0.31
N LYS A 98 -12.72 0.49 -0.18
CA LYS A 98 -12.76 -0.52 -1.23
C LYS A 98 -12.81 0.18 -2.57
N LEU A 99 -11.79 -0.01 -3.40
CA LEU A 99 -11.85 0.35 -4.82
C LEU A 99 -12.02 -0.94 -5.61
N ILE A 100 -13.12 -1.03 -6.35
CA ILE A 100 -13.47 -2.22 -7.14
C ILE A 100 -13.61 -1.78 -8.59
N LYS A 101 -12.89 -2.42 -9.51
CA LYS A 101 -12.89 -2.06 -10.95
C LYS A 101 -14.28 -1.94 -11.58
N LYS A 102 -15.28 -2.68 -11.06
CA LYS A 102 -16.67 -2.66 -11.55
C LYS A 102 -17.46 -1.43 -11.06
N ASN A 103 -16.97 -0.72 -10.04
CA ASN A 103 -17.58 0.52 -9.59
C ASN A 103 -17.44 1.59 -10.68
N SER A 104 -18.41 2.51 -10.75
CA SER A 104 -18.24 3.70 -11.57
C SER A 104 -17.28 4.66 -10.88
N THR A 105 -16.50 5.41 -11.66
CA THR A 105 -15.57 6.42 -11.11
C THR A 105 -16.29 7.43 -10.22
N LYS A 106 -17.53 7.82 -10.58
CA LYS A 106 -18.39 8.69 -9.76
C LYS A 106 -18.72 8.11 -8.39
N TYR A 107 -18.94 6.79 -8.31
CA TYR A 107 -19.18 6.11 -7.05
C TYR A 107 -17.93 6.15 -6.17
N ASP A 108 -16.77 5.80 -6.72
CA ASP A 108 -15.51 5.79 -5.98
C ASP A 108 -15.12 7.21 -5.51
N GLU A 109 -15.33 8.24 -6.34
CA GLU A 109 -15.16 9.66 -5.96
C GLU A 109 -16.08 10.06 -4.81
N THR A 110 -17.33 9.62 -4.84
CA THR A 110 -18.30 9.90 -3.77
C THR A 110 -17.90 9.20 -2.47
N ALA A 111 -17.47 7.93 -2.56
CA ALA A 111 -17.02 7.15 -1.42
C ALA A 111 -15.75 7.75 -0.76
N LEU A 112 -14.85 8.31 -1.57
CA LEU A 112 -13.68 9.06 -1.08
C LEU A 112 -14.08 10.34 -0.35
N LYS A 113 -15.05 11.10 -0.89
CA LYS A 113 -15.53 12.35 -0.28
C LYS A 113 -16.27 12.12 1.05
N MET A 114 -17.04 11.03 1.16
CA MET A 114 -17.80 10.69 2.38
C MET A 114 -16.92 10.27 3.56
N LYS A 115 -15.66 9.90 3.31
CA LYS A 115 -14.71 9.42 4.31
C LYS A 115 -13.73 10.49 4.83
N LYS A 116 -13.73 11.69 4.24
CA LYS A 116 -13.01 12.87 4.74
C LYS A 116 -13.75 13.47 5.93
#